data_AF-A0A0R1ZHB1-F1
#
_entry.id   AF-A0A0R1ZHB1-F1
#
_cell.length_a   1.000
_cell.length_b   1.000
_cell.length_c   1.000
_cell.angle_alpha   90.00
_cell.angle_beta   90.00
_cell.angle_gamma   90.00
#
_symmetry.space_group_name_H-M   'P 1'
#
loop_
_entity.id
_entity.type
_entity.pdbx_description
1 polymer ?
#
loop_
_entity_poly.entity_id
_entity_poly.type
_entity_poly.pdbx_seq_one_letter_code
_entity_poly.pdbx_strand_id
1 'polypeptide(L)'
;MKITLEKLPFKKKTYDIKQSVKNMRKTYKLQLVFSQNGDMENKTDEELVEQMLDTFDEAINYVSSLLKLNDKQTDELEDLSQDELLDTANKIAMSLMGIKEEDIKEDNKKK
;
A
#
# COMPACT_ATOMS: atom_id res chain seq x y z
N MET A 1 -14.71 -3.39 -7.56
CA MET A 1 -14.89 -3.72 -6.14
C MET A 1 -14.81 -2.42 -5.35
N LYS A 2 -15.72 -2.23 -4.39
CA LYS A 2 -15.75 -0.99 -3.59
C LYS A 2 -14.88 -1.16 -2.35
N ILE A 3 -14.01 -0.20 -2.12
CA ILE A 3 -13.16 -0.14 -0.91
C ILE A 3 -13.34 1.22 -0.23
N THR A 4 -13.38 1.22 1.10
CA THR A 4 -13.44 2.44 1.91
C THR A 4 -12.12 2.64 2.65
N LEU A 5 -11.52 3.81 2.45
CA LEU A 5 -10.21 4.21 2.95
C LEU A 5 -10.38 5.45 3.83
N GLU A 6 -10.55 5.24 5.13
CA GLU A 6 -10.87 6.31 6.08
C GLU A 6 -9.66 7.15 6.48
N LYS A 7 -8.46 6.57 6.40
CA LYS A 7 -7.17 7.19 6.73
C LYS A 7 -6.67 8.17 5.65
N LEU A 8 -7.32 8.23 4.49
CA LEU A 8 -6.95 9.15 3.42
C LEU A 8 -7.54 10.55 3.66
N PRO A 9 -6.79 11.64 3.40
CA PRO A 9 -7.25 13.01 3.60
C PRO A 9 -8.29 13.47 2.55
N PHE A 10 -8.56 12.63 1.55
CA PHE A 10 -9.44 12.97 0.43
C PHE A 10 -10.91 13.07 0.84
N LYS A 11 -11.63 14.03 0.24
CA LYS A 11 -13.10 14.13 0.36
C LYS A 11 -13.82 12.85 -0.05
N LYS A 12 -13.25 12.10 -1.01
CA LYS A 12 -13.76 10.80 -1.45
C LYS A 12 -13.10 9.69 -0.62
N LYS A 13 -13.90 9.00 0.18
CA LYS A 13 -13.44 7.88 1.02
C LYS A 13 -13.67 6.51 0.39
N THR A 14 -14.58 6.39 -0.58
CA THR A 14 -14.91 5.13 -1.23
C THR A 14 -14.49 5.12 -2.70
N TYR A 15 -13.78 4.07 -3.11
CA TYR A 15 -13.25 3.90 -4.45
C TYR A 15 -13.73 2.61 -5.08
N ASP A 16 -14.04 2.64 -6.37
CA ASP A 16 -14.30 1.43 -7.15
C ASP A 16 -13.04 1.04 -7.91
N ILE A 17 -12.39 -0.01 -7.43
CA ILE A 17 -11.14 -0.53 -8.01
C ILE A 17 -11.49 -1.76 -8.84
N LYS A 18 -11.01 -1.83 -10.07
CA LYS A 18 -11.23 -3.01 -10.93
C LYS A 18 -10.25 -4.12 -10.55
N GLN A 19 -10.75 -5.34 -10.33
CA GLN A 19 -9.90 -6.53 -10.20
C GLN A 19 -9.44 -6.99 -11.59
N SER A 20 -8.51 -6.23 -12.17
CA SER A 20 -7.94 -6.49 -13.50
C SER A 20 -6.53 -7.04 -13.38
N VAL A 21 -6.05 -7.76 -14.40
CA VAL A 21 -4.66 -8.24 -14.46
C VAL A 21 -3.66 -7.09 -14.26
N LYS A 22 -3.95 -5.89 -14.79
CA LYS A 22 -3.14 -4.69 -14.59
C LYS A 22 -3.00 -4.32 -13.11
N ASN A 23 -4.11 -4.37 -12.37
CA ASN A 23 -4.13 -4.00 -10.95
C ASN A 23 -3.52 -5.10 -10.09
N MET A 24 -3.78 -6.37 -10.41
CA MET A 24 -3.12 -7.50 -9.75
C MET A 24 -1.59 -7.46 -9.91
N ARG A 25 -1.08 -7.13 -11.11
CA ARG A 25 0.36 -6.97 -11.33
C ARG A 25 0.97 -5.89 -10.43
N LYS A 26 0.26 -4.78 -10.24
CA LYS A 26 0.67 -3.73 -9.31
C LYS A 26 0.68 -4.23 -7.86
N THR A 27 -0.32 -5.01 -7.47
CA THR A 27 -0.41 -5.58 -6.12
C THR A 27 0.76 -6.52 -5.83
N TYR A 28 1.09 -7.42 -6.75
CA TYR A 28 2.24 -8.32 -6.58
C TYR A 28 3.57 -7.57 -6.57
N LYS A 29 3.70 -6.46 -7.31
CA LYS A 29 4.90 -5.62 -7.26
C LYS A 29 5.10 -5.01 -5.87
N LEU A 30 4.04 -4.47 -5.28
CA LEU A 30 4.08 -3.94 -3.91
C LEU A 30 4.50 -5.03 -2.90
N GLN A 31 3.93 -6.23 -3.00
CA GLN A 31 4.29 -7.33 -2.12
C GLN A 31 5.73 -7.81 -2.29
N LEU A 32 6.27 -7.75 -3.51
CA LEU A 32 7.68 -8.06 -3.72
C LEU A 32 8.58 -7.11 -2.92
N VAL A 33 8.33 -5.81 -3.02
CA VAL A 33 9.06 -4.78 -2.26
C VAL A 33 8.92 -5.03 -0.74
N PHE A 34 7.70 -5.29 -0.25
CA PHE A 34 7.49 -5.58 1.18
C PHE A 34 8.19 -6.86 1.64
N SER A 35 8.26 -7.89 0.78
CA SER A 35 8.95 -9.14 1.11
C SER A 35 10.46 -8.99 1.16
N GLN A 36 11.04 -8.15 0.28
CA GLN A 36 12.46 -7.83 0.31
C GLN A 36 12.86 -7.11 1.61
N ASN A 37 11.93 -6.39 2.25
CA ASN A 37 12.15 -5.72 3.55
C ASN A 37 12.29 -6.70 4.71
N GLY A 38 11.90 -7.97 4.55
CA GLY A 38 12.10 -8.99 5.58
C GLY A 38 13.54 -9.51 5.68
N ASP A 39 14.34 -9.33 4.63
CA ASP A 39 15.72 -9.80 4.55
C ASP A 39 16.68 -8.63 4.85
N MET A 40 16.80 -8.30 6.14
CA MET A 40 17.64 -7.20 6.64
C MET A 40 19.01 -7.67 7.13
N GLU A 41 19.27 -8.98 7.17
CA GLU A 41 20.56 -9.51 7.60
C GLU A 41 21.64 -9.16 6.57
N ASN A 42 22.76 -8.59 7.03
CA ASN A 42 23.93 -8.21 6.23
C ASN A 42 23.77 -7.00 5.29
N LYS A 43 22.72 -6.18 5.44
CA LYS A 43 22.62 -4.89 4.75
C LYS A 43 23.35 -3.79 5.50
N THR A 44 23.96 -2.88 4.75
CA THR A 44 24.49 -1.62 5.24
C THR A 44 23.36 -0.64 5.57
N ASP A 45 23.65 0.36 6.40
CA ASP A 45 22.68 1.41 6.73
C ASP A 45 22.17 2.14 5.47
N GLU A 46 23.02 2.33 4.46
CA GLU A 46 22.67 2.93 3.18
C GLU A 46 21.65 2.07 2.42
N GLU A 47 21.91 0.77 2.28
CA GLU A 47 21.00 -0.17 1.62
C GLU A 47 19.64 -0.27 2.34
N LEU A 48 19.63 -0.18 3.68
CA LEU A 48 18.39 -0.15 4.46
C LEU A 48 17.57 1.12 4.21
N VAL A 49 18.23 2.27 4.08
CA VAL A 49 17.57 3.55 3.76
C VAL A 49 17.04 3.54 2.32
N GLU A 50 17.84 3.13 1.34
CA GLU A 50 17.41 3.00 -0.06
C GLU A 50 16.18 2.10 -0.18
N GLN A 51 16.19 0.99 0.52
CA GLN A 51 15.07 0.07 0.54
C GLN A 51 13.78 0.65 1.14
N MET A 52 13.90 1.47 2.20
CA MET A 52 12.74 2.16 2.76
C MET A 52 12.21 3.24 1.81
N LEU A 53 13.09 3.96 1.10
CA LEU A 53 12.69 4.91 0.07
C LEU A 53 11.91 4.21 -1.06
N ASP A 54 12.44 3.11 -1.59
CA ASP A 54 11.76 2.29 -2.60
C ASP A 54 10.38 1.80 -2.13
N THR A 55 10.26 1.49 -0.83
CA THR A 55 9.00 1.07 -0.22
C THR A 55 7.97 2.20 -0.22
N PHE A 56 8.37 3.41 0.15
CA PHE A 56 7.47 4.57 0.14
C PHE A 56 7.07 4.93 -1.29
N ASP A 57 8.03 4.99 -2.21
CA ASP A 57 7.79 5.31 -3.62
C ASP A 57 6.84 4.29 -4.26
N GLU A 58 7.05 2.99 -4.04
CA GLU A 58 6.15 1.98 -4.60
C GLU A 58 4.77 2.05 -3.95
N ALA A 59 4.67 2.31 -2.64
CA ALA A 59 3.37 2.46 -1.97
C ALA A 59 2.58 3.68 -2.51
N ILE A 60 3.22 4.84 -2.65
CA ILE A 60 2.62 6.06 -3.22
C ILE A 60 2.19 5.79 -4.66
N ASN A 61 3.06 5.22 -5.49
CA ASN A 61 2.76 4.87 -6.88
C ASN A 61 1.63 3.85 -7.00
N TYR A 62 1.58 2.88 -6.10
CA TYR A 62 0.55 1.87 -6.05
C TYR A 62 -0.82 2.48 -5.75
N VAL A 63 -0.92 3.25 -4.67
CA VAL A 63 -2.16 3.89 -4.23
C VAL A 63 -2.63 4.92 -5.26
N SER A 64 -1.75 5.83 -5.69
CA SER A 64 -2.09 6.88 -6.67
C SER A 64 -2.63 6.29 -7.97
N SER A 65 -1.98 5.24 -8.48
CA SER A 65 -2.36 4.63 -9.74
C SER A 65 -3.66 3.81 -9.69
N LEU A 66 -3.95 3.16 -8.56
CA LEU A 66 -5.19 2.39 -8.38
C LEU A 66 -6.39 3.27 -8.13
N LEU A 67 -6.22 4.31 -7.31
CA LEU A 67 -7.27 5.27 -7.00
C LEU A 67 -7.43 6.35 -8.08
N LYS A 68 -6.49 6.40 -9.05
CA LYS A 68 -6.39 7.40 -10.11
C LYS A 68 -6.36 8.82 -9.53
N LEU A 69 -5.49 9.01 -8.56
CA LEU A 69 -5.26 10.29 -7.93
C LEU A 69 -4.62 11.26 -8.92
N ASN A 70 -4.91 12.55 -8.77
CA ASN A 70 -4.16 13.61 -9.44
C ASN A 70 -2.89 13.95 -8.64
N ASP A 71 -2.06 14.83 -9.18
CA ASP A 71 -0.78 15.23 -8.57
C ASP A 71 -0.99 15.77 -7.15
N LYS A 72 -1.95 16.69 -6.97
CA LYS A 72 -2.27 17.24 -5.64
C LYS A 72 -2.68 16.17 -4.62
N GLN A 73 -3.47 15.19 -5.04
CA GLN A 73 -3.87 14.08 -4.17
C GLN A 73 -2.71 13.11 -3.92
N THR A 74 -1.73 13.05 -4.82
CA THR A 74 -0.52 12.24 -4.64
C THR A 74 0.41 12.92 -3.65
N ASP A 75 0.58 14.25 -3.74
CA ASP A 75 1.31 15.04 -2.74
C ASP A 75 0.71 14.86 -1.34
N GLU A 76 -0.63 14.88 -1.23
CA GLU A 76 -1.34 14.60 0.03
C GLU A 76 -1.11 13.17 0.58
N LEU A 77 -0.62 12.21 -0.22
CA LEU A 77 -0.18 10.90 0.29
C LEU A 77 1.22 10.97 0.91
N GLU A 78 2.09 11.85 0.43
CA GLU A 78 3.46 12.04 0.94
C GLU A 78 3.46 12.69 2.33
N ASP A 79 2.40 13.45 2.64
CA ASP A 79 2.17 14.05 3.95
C ASP A 79 1.67 13.04 5.01
N LEU A 80 1.35 11.81 4.62
CA LEU A 80 0.92 10.76 5.55
C LEU A 80 2.09 10.23 6.38
N SER A 81 1.79 9.74 7.58
CA SER A 81 2.77 8.92 8.30
C SER A 81 3.06 7.62 7.55
N GLN A 82 4.25 7.04 7.79
CA GLN A 82 4.65 5.74 7.25
C GLN A 82 3.57 4.67 7.46
N ASP A 83 3.05 4.55 8.68
CA ASP A 83 2.04 3.55 9.01
C ASP A 83 0.74 3.77 8.24
N GLU A 84 0.29 5.01 8.07
CA GLU A 84 -0.94 5.33 7.34
C GLU A 84 -0.81 5.00 5.84
N LEU A 85 0.32 5.32 5.23
CA LEU A 85 0.61 5.03 3.83
C LEU A 85 0.65 3.51 3.59
N LEU A 86 1.45 2.79 4.39
CA LEU A 86 1.63 1.35 4.23
C LEU A 86 0.37 0.56 4.56
N ASP A 87 -0.38 0.93 5.61
CA ASP A 87 -1.67 0.31 5.92
C ASP A 87 -2.68 0.51 4.78
N THR A 88 -2.70 1.71 4.19
CA THR A 88 -3.60 2.00 3.08
C THR A 88 -3.26 1.14 1.86
N ALA A 89 -1.98 1.06 1.50
CA ALA A 89 -1.52 0.23 0.40
C ALA A 89 -1.82 -1.26 0.65
N ASN A 90 -1.55 -1.75 1.86
CA ASN A 90 -1.83 -3.13 2.25
C ASN A 90 -3.33 -3.43 2.23
N LYS A 91 -4.16 -2.56 2.78
CA LYS A 91 -5.63 -2.71 2.76
C LYS A 91 -6.15 -2.84 1.32
N ILE A 92 -5.66 -2.03 0.39
CA ILE A 92 -6.02 -2.14 -1.03
C ILE A 92 -5.54 -3.48 -1.61
N ALA A 93 -4.31 -3.89 -1.32
CA ALA A 93 -3.73 -5.16 -1.77
C ALA A 93 -4.54 -6.38 -1.30
N MET A 94 -4.80 -6.50 0.00
CA MET A 94 -5.59 -7.59 0.59
C MET A 94 -6.99 -7.67 -0.03
N SER A 95 -7.64 -6.52 -0.17
CA SER A 95 -8.97 -6.44 -0.76
C SER A 95 -8.97 -6.89 -2.24
N LEU A 96 -7.95 -6.50 -3.02
CA LEU A 96 -7.81 -6.94 -4.43
C LEU A 96 -7.53 -8.43 -4.58
N MET A 97 -6.83 -9.01 -3.61
CA MET A 97 -6.58 -10.46 -3.53
C MET A 97 -7.80 -11.26 -3.06
N GLY A 98 -8.88 -10.60 -2.66
CA GLY A 98 -10.08 -11.24 -2.15
C GLY A 98 -9.97 -11.73 -0.72
N ILE A 99 -8.94 -11.29 0.03
CA ILE A 99 -8.85 -11.48 1.48
C ILE A 99 -9.88 -10.54 2.11
N LYS A 100 -10.85 -11.09 2.84
CA LYS A 100 -11.94 -10.30 3.42
C LYS A 100 -11.41 -9.53 4.63
N GLU A 101 -11.96 -8.34 4.90
CA GLU A 101 -11.62 -7.53 6.09
C GLU A 101 -11.76 -8.30 7.42
N GLU A 102 -12.58 -9.36 7.44
CA GLU A 102 -12.81 -10.26 8.57
C GLU A 102 -11.55 -11.08 8.94
N ASP A 103 -10.75 -11.50 7.96
CA ASP A 103 -9.51 -12.27 8.17
C ASP A 103 -8.34 -11.37 8.63
N ILE A 104 -8.40 -10.06 8.31
CA ILE A 104 -7.36 -9.06 8.64
C ILE A 104 -7.28 -8.80 10.16
N LYS A 105 -8.40 -8.97 10.89
CA LYS A 105 -8.45 -8.72 12.34
C LYS A 105 -7.84 -9.85 13.16
N GLU A 106 -7.67 -11.05 12.61
CA GLU A 106 -7.06 -12.17 13.33
C GLU A 106 -5.53 -12.12 13.29
N ASP A 107 -4.92 -11.67 12.20
CA ASP A 107 -3.45 -11.59 12.09
C ASP A 107 -2.83 -10.49 12.98
N ASN A 108 -3.53 -9.36 13.16
CA ASN A 108 -3.07 -8.27 14.04
C ASN A 108 -3.27 -8.55 15.55
N LYS A 109 -3.82 -9.70 15.94
CA LYS A 109 -3.96 -10.13 17.34
C LYS A 109 -2.97 -11.23 17.76
N LYS A 110 -2.13 -11.72 16.84
CA LYS A 110 -1.19 -12.81 17.10
C LYS A 110 0.30 -12.43 17.05
N LYS A 111 0.63 -11.13 17.01
CA LYS A 111 1.99 -10.63 17.25
C LYS A 111 2.04 -9.85 18.55
#